data_AF-A0A1J5WYN0-F1
#
_entry.id   AF-A0A1J5WYN0-F1
#
_cell.length_a   1.000
_cell.length_b   1.000
_cell.length_c   1.000
_cell.angle_alpha   90.00
_cell.angle_beta   90.00
_cell.angle_gamma   90.00
#
_symmetry.space_group_name_H-M   'P 1'
#
loop_
_entity.id
_entity.type
_entity.pdbx_description
1 polymer ?
#
loop_
_entity_poly.entity_id
_entity_poly.type
_entity_poly.pdbx_seq_one_letter_code
_entity_poly.pdbx_strand_id
1 'polypeptide(L)'
;MFDLEYMSFAKHGDNFFLHEDEGVLIVSEAVLGSEHEDIQKEKEFLFSKRQEVLSALVAQLQASASFLLTCDLPNEAVLLTKKTTVTLSNIEISVRLFFVLLEKTKVDVGEDFSITGNIYNEDCIREHGMRGNTPICLRRSWVVSSFALENIKRMPPNSIGCVLEEVEIFSIGLISILPKLRINEDSKVENLRLYAWEEAHVAALLRQEKPVCVGRVKNMDLKEYAVGVLTKMSLEDCEFEKLSLYAWEEAHVAALLKQEKPVCVGRVKEMFLEEYAVGVITKVRVHKDCGVEYLRLTASEEAHVAAVLRHERKFCVGRVKRMELQEYAVCVIMKMSLEDFEFEKLILDARREEYVSVVLEYDKTSCDGILKNVIFMGCCAVQEQKICVRRVKDMWLSEYAVGVLTKMSLEDCEFEKLSLYAWEEEHVAAVLRQEKTIYVWRVKRMELRQYAVSILLKLIIHEDNTMESLDVTAYGKELSRILKEGDSSIELGRIRKSGFCVPEKIKRKLRYTLIDEEGNEVLEEGDSSGWWISRLWRSRLG
;
A
#
# COMPACT_ATOMS: atom_id res chain seq x y z
N MET A 1 41.81 -3.32 32.40
CA MET A 1 41.04 -3.08 31.17
C MET A 1 39.80 -2.31 31.56
N PHE A 2 39.83 -1.00 31.32
CA PHE A 2 38.71 -0.11 31.58
C PHE A 2 37.57 -0.52 30.64
N ASP A 3 36.39 -0.87 31.17
CA ASP A 3 35.27 -1.39 30.38
C ASP A 3 34.52 -0.25 29.65
N LEU A 4 35.29 0.57 28.92
CA LEU A 4 34.83 1.72 28.11
C LEU A 4 33.98 1.26 26.93
N GLU A 5 34.16 0.01 26.50
CA GLU A 5 33.33 -0.62 25.46
C GLU A 5 31.84 -0.59 25.83
N TYR A 6 31.51 -0.64 27.12
CA TYR A 6 30.11 -0.59 27.59
C TYR A 6 29.52 0.82 27.66
N MET A 7 30.35 1.87 27.78
CA MET A 7 29.90 3.27 27.88
C MET A 7 29.97 4.02 26.55
N SER A 8 30.90 3.62 25.68
CA SER A 8 31.07 4.23 24.37
C SER A 8 29.91 3.87 23.44
N PHE A 9 29.46 4.84 22.66
CA PHE A 9 28.51 4.58 21.59
C PHE A 9 29.21 4.20 20.27
N ALA A 10 30.51 4.51 20.15
CA ALA A 10 31.38 4.15 19.05
C ALA A 10 32.84 4.03 19.51
N LYS A 11 33.64 3.26 18.78
CA LYS A 11 35.07 3.00 19.04
C LYS A 11 35.86 3.09 17.74
N HIS A 12 37.09 3.61 17.80
CA HIS A 12 38.02 3.63 16.67
C HIS A 12 39.46 3.46 17.15
N GLY A 13 40.10 2.33 16.82
CA GLY A 13 41.36 1.93 17.41
C GLY A 13 41.27 1.92 18.93
N ASP A 14 42.19 2.63 19.58
CA ASP A 14 42.25 2.78 21.03
C ASP A 14 41.42 3.98 21.54
N ASN A 15 40.60 4.60 20.69
CA ASN A 15 39.78 5.77 21.03
C ASN A 15 38.31 5.41 21.19
N PHE A 16 37.67 6.02 22.18
CA PHE A 16 36.27 5.81 22.54
C PHE A 16 35.48 7.10 22.40
N PHE A 17 34.28 7.00 21.82
CA PHE A 17 33.33 8.11 21.70
C PHE A 17 32.24 7.98 22.76
N LEU A 18 32.15 8.97 23.64
CA LEU A 18 31.25 9.01 24.79
C LEU A 18 30.18 10.08 24.62
N HIS A 19 28.97 9.78 25.09
CA HIS A 19 27.89 10.76 25.17
C HIS A 19 28.12 11.68 26.36
N GLU A 20 28.19 12.99 26.10
CA GLU A 20 28.20 14.01 27.15
C GLU A 20 27.01 14.95 26.96
N ASP A 21 26.59 15.61 28.06
CA ASP A 21 25.45 16.54 28.03
C ASP A 21 25.68 17.67 27.00
N GLU A 22 26.89 18.25 27.04
CA GLU A 22 27.29 19.37 26.19
C GLU A 22 27.81 18.98 24.79
N GLY A 23 28.03 17.68 24.53
CA GLY A 23 28.78 17.30 23.32
C GLY A 23 29.06 15.80 23.13
N VAL A 24 30.14 15.54 22.39
CA VAL A 24 30.75 14.23 22.18
C VAL A 24 32.18 14.32 22.71
N LEU A 25 32.52 13.42 23.62
CA LEU A 25 33.86 13.34 24.19
C LEU A 25 34.61 12.19 23.50
N ILE A 26 35.80 12.48 22.97
CA ILE A 26 36.73 11.52 22.38
C ILE A 26 37.87 11.34 23.38
N VAL A 27 38.11 10.10 23.81
CA VAL A 27 39.18 9.76 24.77
C VAL A 27 39.94 8.54 24.30
N SER A 28 41.27 8.60 24.37
CA SER A 28 42.15 7.47 24.10
C SER A 28 42.32 6.58 25.34
N GLU A 29 42.57 5.29 25.16
CA GLU A 29 42.93 4.38 26.26
C GLU A 29 44.18 4.87 27.01
N ALA A 30 45.12 5.51 26.31
CA ALA A 30 46.36 6.03 26.89
C ALA A 30 46.12 7.10 27.96
N VAL A 31 45.17 8.03 27.74
CA VAL A 31 44.83 9.10 28.70
C VAL A 31 44.23 8.52 29.99
N LEU A 32 43.46 7.45 29.87
CA LEU A 32 42.82 6.79 31.02
C LEU A 32 43.77 5.84 31.75
N GLY A 33 44.69 5.21 31.02
CA GLY A 33 45.71 4.32 31.58
C GLY A 33 46.73 5.04 32.47
N SER A 34 47.02 6.32 32.19
CA SER A 34 47.95 7.11 33.01
C SER A 34 47.36 7.61 34.33
N GLU A 35 46.04 7.59 34.51
CA GLU A 35 45.41 8.20 35.69
C GLU A 35 45.23 7.27 36.89
N HIS A 36 45.29 5.93 36.78
CA HIS A 36 45.33 5.05 37.98
C HIS A 36 45.77 3.60 37.68
N GLU A 37 46.90 3.16 38.28
CA GLU A 37 47.33 1.75 38.34
C GLU A 37 46.57 0.91 39.39
N ASP A 38 45.81 1.53 40.31
CA ASP A 38 45.29 0.83 41.49
C ASP A 38 43.76 0.79 41.59
N ILE A 39 43.05 0.17 40.64
CA ILE A 39 41.63 -0.21 40.91
C ILE A 39 41.27 -1.57 40.30
N GLN A 40 41.64 -2.64 41.03
CA GLN A 40 40.95 -3.93 40.94
C GLN A 40 40.18 -4.20 42.23
N LYS A 41 38.88 -3.83 42.26
CA LYS A 41 37.72 -4.54 42.86
C LYS A 41 36.53 -3.56 43.07
N GLU A 42 35.32 -4.07 42.79
CA GLU A 42 33.96 -3.46 42.88
C GLU A 42 33.47 -2.59 41.70
N LYS A 43 32.43 -3.09 41.00
CA LYS A 43 31.88 -2.55 39.75
C LYS A 43 31.02 -1.27 39.92
N GLU A 44 30.31 -1.10 41.03
CA GLU A 44 29.40 0.04 41.24
C GLU A 44 30.14 1.31 41.69
N PHE A 45 31.10 1.19 42.61
CA PHE A 45 31.95 2.31 43.03
C PHE A 45 32.80 2.87 41.88
N LEU A 46 33.22 1.98 40.96
CA LEU A 46 33.92 2.35 39.73
C LEU A 46 33.07 3.22 38.81
N PHE A 47 31.76 2.99 38.70
CA PHE A 47 30.89 3.80 37.83
C PHE A 47 30.83 5.26 38.29
N SER A 48 30.60 5.50 39.60
CA SER A 48 30.54 6.84 40.17
C SER A 48 31.88 7.57 40.06
N LYS A 49 33.00 6.91 40.42
CA LYS A 49 34.34 7.49 40.27
C LYS A 49 34.70 7.78 38.81
N ARG A 50 34.31 6.92 37.86
CA ARG A 50 34.52 7.14 36.42
C ARG A 50 33.80 8.39 35.94
N GLN A 51 32.57 8.59 36.40
CA GLN A 51 31.79 9.75 36.02
C GLN A 51 32.38 11.04 36.62
N GLU A 52 32.95 10.97 37.83
CA GLU A 52 33.72 12.08 38.42
C GLU A 52 34.99 12.42 37.63
N VAL A 53 35.76 11.41 37.21
CA VAL A 53 36.97 11.61 36.38
C VAL A 53 36.62 12.21 35.02
N LEU A 54 35.63 11.66 34.30
CA LEU A 54 35.18 12.21 33.02
C LEU A 54 34.64 13.63 33.18
N SER A 55 33.87 13.91 34.25
CA SER A 55 33.37 15.26 34.54
C SER A 55 34.52 16.24 34.82
N ALA A 56 35.55 15.82 35.56
CA ALA A 56 36.73 16.64 35.84
C ALA A 56 37.55 16.92 34.57
N LEU A 57 37.68 15.92 33.69
CA LEU A 57 38.35 16.05 32.40
C LEU A 57 37.61 17.02 31.48
N VAL A 58 36.28 16.87 31.37
CA VAL A 58 35.40 17.77 30.61
C VAL A 58 35.50 19.21 31.11
N ALA A 59 35.56 19.42 32.43
CA ALA A 59 35.71 20.76 33.01
C ALA A 59 37.03 21.46 32.66
N GLN A 60 38.07 20.71 32.28
CA GLN A 60 39.38 21.24 31.90
C GLN A 60 39.51 21.49 30.39
N LEU A 61 38.68 20.84 29.58
CA LEU A 61 38.75 20.93 28.12
C LEU A 61 38.04 22.18 27.59
N GLN A 62 38.71 22.91 26.69
CA GLN A 62 38.06 23.96 25.91
C GLN A 62 37.63 23.43 24.55
N ALA A 63 36.36 23.67 24.18
CA ALA A 63 35.83 23.26 22.90
C ALA A 63 36.50 24.03 21.75
N SER A 64 37.19 23.31 20.85
CA SER A 64 37.74 23.90 19.63
C SER A 64 36.62 24.39 18.70
N ALA A 65 36.91 25.47 17.96
CA ALA A 65 35.98 26.02 16.97
C ALA A 65 35.81 25.11 15.74
N SER A 66 36.86 24.38 15.36
CA SER A 66 36.88 23.45 14.22
C SER A 66 37.63 22.18 14.56
N PHE A 67 37.18 21.05 14.01
CA PHE A 67 37.78 19.74 14.18
C PHE A 67 37.68 18.95 12.87
N LEU A 68 38.81 18.46 12.36
CA LEU A 68 38.83 17.57 11.21
C LEU A 68 38.81 16.13 11.71
N LEU A 69 37.75 15.39 11.38
CA LEU A 69 37.69 13.98 11.74
C LEU A 69 38.53 13.17 10.74
N THR A 70 39.49 12.38 11.23
CA THR A 70 40.34 11.52 10.40
C THR A 70 40.47 10.13 11.03
N CYS A 71 41.11 9.19 10.31
CA CYS A 71 41.43 7.86 10.87
C CYS A 71 42.47 7.94 11.98
N ASP A 72 43.29 8.98 12.02
CA ASP A 72 44.30 9.20 13.05
C ASP A 72 43.75 10.19 14.07
N LEU A 73 43.07 9.67 15.08
CA LEU A 73 42.53 10.48 16.17
C LEU A 73 43.64 10.92 17.14
N PRO A 74 43.50 12.10 17.77
CA PRO A 74 44.48 12.58 18.73
C PRO A 74 44.53 11.68 19.96
N ASN A 75 45.72 11.52 20.53
CA ASN A 75 45.90 10.79 21.79
C ASN A 75 45.36 11.58 23.00
N GLU A 76 45.14 12.89 22.86
CA GLU A 76 44.57 13.74 23.90
C GLU A 76 43.04 13.71 23.89
N ALA A 77 42.42 13.95 25.04
CA ALA A 77 40.96 14.01 25.13
C ALA A 77 40.41 15.26 24.42
N VAL A 78 39.34 15.10 23.63
CA VAL A 78 38.73 16.18 22.85
C VAL A 78 37.22 16.23 23.10
N LEU A 79 36.72 17.41 23.47
CA LEU A 79 35.30 17.68 23.61
C LEU A 79 34.76 18.43 22.38
N LEU A 80 33.86 17.78 21.64
CA LEU A 80 33.15 18.37 20.51
C LEU A 80 31.77 18.84 20.94
N THR A 81 31.46 20.12 20.74
CA THR A 81 30.18 20.71 21.18
C THR A 81 29.40 21.28 20.00
N LYS A 82 28.20 21.83 20.26
CA LYS A 82 27.38 22.52 19.25
C LYS A 82 28.07 23.75 18.63
N LYS A 83 29.13 24.26 19.25
CA LYS A 83 29.95 25.35 18.71
C LYS A 83 31.03 24.84 17.77
N THR A 84 31.47 23.60 17.95
CA THR A 84 32.52 22.95 17.16
C THR A 84 31.99 22.57 15.79
N THR A 85 32.72 22.94 14.75
CA THR A 85 32.47 22.50 13.37
C THR A 85 33.33 21.29 13.07
N VAL A 86 32.70 20.14 12.86
CA VAL A 86 33.33 18.88 12.50
C VAL A 86 33.30 18.73 10.99
N THR A 87 34.47 18.69 10.36
CA THR A 87 34.62 18.45 8.93
C THR A 87 34.80 16.96 8.67
N LEU A 88 33.98 16.42 7.76
CA LEU A 88 33.96 15.01 7.35
C LEU A 88 34.36 14.92 5.88
N SER A 89 35.58 14.46 5.61
CA SER A 89 36.14 14.33 4.26
C SER A 89 37.06 13.12 4.16
N ASN A 90 37.05 12.42 3.02
CA ASN A 90 37.92 11.26 2.73
C ASN A 90 37.83 10.11 3.75
N ILE A 91 36.68 9.99 4.42
CA ILE A 91 36.43 8.98 5.45
C ILE A 91 35.07 8.30 5.26
N GLU A 92 34.98 7.08 5.75
CA GLU A 92 33.74 6.33 5.97
C GLU A 92 33.49 6.27 7.47
N ILE A 93 32.31 6.69 7.94
CA ILE A 93 31.96 6.60 9.37
C ILE A 93 30.69 5.79 9.60
N SER A 94 30.56 5.19 10.78
CA SER A 94 29.32 4.49 11.14
C SER A 94 28.13 5.45 11.15
N VAL A 95 26.98 4.98 10.67
CA VAL A 95 25.73 5.75 10.67
C VAL A 95 25.36 6.25 12.08
N ARG A 96 25.73 5.50 13.12
CA ARG A 96 25.53 5.88 14.52
C ARG A 96 26.37 7.10 14.89
N LEU A 97 27.67 7.08 14.56
CA LEU A 97 28.56 8.23 14.81
C LEU A 97 28.08 9.47 14.05
N PHE A 98 27.72 9.31 12.78
CA PHE A 98 27.19 10.41 11.95
C PHE A 98 25.98 11.10 12.59
N PHE A 99 24.99 10.33 13.06
CA PHE A 99 23.80 10.91 13.70
C PHE A 99 24.10 11.61 15.02
N VAL A 100 25.02 11.09 15.84
CA VAL A 100 25.41 11.75 17.08
C VAL A 100 26.13 13.08 16.78
N LEU A 101 27.03 13.09 15.79
CA LEU A 101 27.69 14.33 15.34
C LEU A 101 26.67 15.35 14.82
N LEU A 102 25.69 14.93 14.03
CA LEU A 102 24.59 15.79 13.55
C LEU A 102 23.83 16.46 14.71
N GLU A 103 23.61 15.78 15.82
CA GLU A 103 22.85 16.29 16.96
C GLU A 103 23.67 17.15 17.92
N LYS A 104 24.96 16.87 18.02
CA LYS A 104 25.83 17.43 19.07
C LYS A 104 26.86 18.43 18.54
N THR A 105 27.08 18.51 17.22
CA THR A 105 28.12 19.35 16.61
C THR A 105 27.62 20.04 15.33
N LYS A 106 28.28 21.10 14.86
CA LYS A 106 28.05 21.59 13.50
C LYS A 106 28.79 20.64 12.56
N VAL A 107 28.13 20.16 11.50
CA VAL A 107 28.74 19.21 10.56
C VAL A 107 28.96 19.87 9.21
N ASP A 108 30.17 19.77 8.70
CA ASP A 108 30.56 20.16 7.35
C ASP A 108 30.98 18.92 6.57
N VAL A 109 30.36 18.67 5.41
CA VAL A 109 30.61 17.48 4.59
C VAL A 109 31.45 17.88 3.38
N GLY A 110 32.68 17.39 3.33
CA GLY A 110 33.60 17.59 2.21
C GLY A 110 33.58 16.43 1.22
N GLU A 111 34.67 16.30 0.48
CA GLU A 111 34.82 15.31 -0.59
C GLU A 111 34.94 13.89 -0.03
N ASP A 112 34.45 12.91 -0.80
CA ASP A 112 34.57 11.47 -0.54
C ASP A 112 34.18 11.01 0.87
N PHE A 113 33.17 11.66 1.44
CA PHE A 113 32.52 11.23 2.67
C PHE A 113 31.49 10.13 2.42
N SER A 114 31.45 9.14 3.31
CA SER A 114 30.45 8.06 3.26
C SER A 114 30.02 7.57 4.64
N ILE A 115 28.85 6.95 4.70
CA ILE A 115 28.32 6.33 5.91
C ILE A 115 28.11 4.83 5.72
N THR A 116 28.33 4.07 6.80
CA THR A 116 28.31 2.61 6.78
C THR A 116 27.54 2.00 7.94
N GLY A 117 27.25 0.71 7.84
CA GLY A 117 26.53 -0.05 8.84
C GLY A 117 27.29 -0.02 10.17
N ASN A 118 26.56 0.10 11.28
CA ASN A 118 27.17 0.06 12.60
C ASN A 118 27.40 -1.40 13.01
N ILE A 119 28.65 -1.79 13.23
CA ILE A 119 28.98 -3.10 13.80
C ILE A 119 29.54 -2.87 15.20
N TYR A 120 28.93 -3.54 16.17
CA TYR A 120 29.30 -3.39 17.57
C TYR A 120 30.76 -3.82 17.78
N ASN A 121 31.53 -3.00 18.50
CA ASN A 121 32.96 -3.19 18.77
C ASN A 121 33.90 -3.19 17.55
N GLU A 122 33.46 -2.74 16.39
CA GLU A 122 34.35 -2.45 15.25
C GLU A 122 34.67 -0.96 15.15
N ASP A 123 35.77 -0.67 14.45
CA ASP A 123 36.16 0.70 14.11
C ASP A 123 35.06 1.44 13.35
N CYS A 124 34.66 2.57 13.93
CA CYS A 124 33.60 3.43 13.44
C CYS A 124 34.08 4.49 12.45
N ILE A 125 35.39 4.60 12.19
CA ILE A 125 35.98 5.48 11.18
C ILE A 125 36.91 4.63 10.30
N ARG A 126 36.90 4.85 8.99
CA ARG A 126 37.76 4.14 8.03
C ARG A 126 38.18 5.07 6.92
N GLU A 127 39.26 4.74 6.24
CA GLU A 127 39.61 5.40 4.99
C GLU A 127 38.56 5.11 3.92
N HIS A 128 38.29 6.10 3.08
CA HIS A 128 37.36 5.95 1.97
C HIS A 128 37.77 4.79 1.05
N GLY A 129 36.80 3.94 0.68
CA GLY A 129 36.99 2.85 -0.28
C GLY A 129 37.57 1.54 0.29
N MET A 130 37.89 1.49 1.59
CA MET A 130 38.45 0.28 2.24
C MET A 130 37.41 -0.84 2.46
N ARG A 131 36.14 -0.49 2.72
CA ARG A 131 35.08 -1.48 2.96
C ARG A 131 34.15 -1.55 1.76
N GLY A 132 34.04 -2.76 1.18
CA GLY A 132 33.00 -3.03 0.19
C GLY A 132 31.62 -2.89 0.83
N ASN A 133 30.93 -1.80 0.50
CA ASN A 133 29.47 -1.69 0.43
C ASN A 133 28.66 -2.38 1.54
N THR A 134 29.03 -2.27 2.82
CA THR A 134 28.17 -2.76 3.91
C THR A 134 26.87 -1.96 3.88
N PRO A 135 25.72 -2.58 3.58
CA PRO A 135 24.47 -1.85 3.48
C PRO A 135 24.09 -1.23 4.82
N ILE A 136 23.43 -0.08 4.77
CA ILE A 136 22.93 0.61 5.96
C ILE A 136 21.42 0.44 6.07
N CYS A 137 20.97 0.30 7.31
CA CYS A 137 19.57 0.45 7.69
C CYS A 137 19.39 1.84 8.31
N LEU A 138 18.81 2.77 7.56
CA LEU A 138 18.43 4.09 8.07
C LEU A 138 17.09 3.98 8.79
N ARG A 139 17.13 3.47 10.03
CA ARG A 139 15.95 3.41 10.92
C ARG A 139 16.05 4.46 12.00
N ARG A 140 15.07 5.36 12.08
CA ARG A 140 14.94 6.31 13.19
C ARG A 140 13.47 6.54 13.54
N SER A 141 13.13 6.28 14.80
CA SER A 141 11.77 6.36 15.35
C SER A 141 11.57 7.52 16.33
N TRP A 142 12.61 8.33 16.60
CA TRP A 142 12.57 9.43 17.57
C TRP A 142 12.95 10.77 16.93
N VAL A 143 12.48 11.86 17.54
CA VAL A 143 12.63 13.25 17.09
C VAL A 143 14.08 13.62 16.85
N VAL A 144 14.43 13.98 15.61
CA VAL A 144 15.71 14.59 15.27
C VAL A 144 15.69 16.05 15.74
N SER A 145 16.75 16.49 16.44
CA SER A 145 16.82 17.87 16.94
C SER A 145 16.76 18.90 15.79
N SER A 146 16.19 20.08 16.05
CA SER A 146 16.17 21.19 15.07
C SER A 146 17.56 21.57 14.59
N PHE A 147 18.56 21.41 15.46
CA PHE A 147 19.98 21.61 15.17
C PHE A 147 20.52 20.59 14.15
N ALA A 148 20.19 19.31 14.31
CA ALA A 148 20.54 18.29 13.32
C ALA A 148 19.85 18.54 11.96
N LEU A 149 18.59 18.99 11.96
CA LEU A 149 17.92 19.39 10.72
C LEU A 149 18.60 20.59 10.04
N GLU A 150 19.12 21.54 10.82
CA GLU A 150 19.89 22.66 10.28
C GLU A 150 21.20 22.20 9.63
N ASN A 151 21.91 21.26 10.26
CA ASN A 151 23.09 20.61 9.65
C ASN A 151 22.73 19.95 8.31
N ILE A 152 21.67 19.12 8.27
CA ILE A 152 21.22 18.45 7.04
C ILE A 152 20.87 19.44 5.94
N LYS A 153 20.19 20.55 6.29
CA LYS A 153 19.82 21.60 5.32
C LYS A 153 21.05 22.22 4.64
N ARG A 154 22.16 22.37 5.37
CA ARG A 154 23.41 22.99 4.86
C ARG A 154 24.22 22.05 3.97
N MET A 155 24.02 20.74 4.08
CA MET A 155 24.79 19.76 3.30
C MET A 155 24.49 19.88 1.79
N PRO A 156 25.49 19.67 0.91
CA PRO A 156 25.25 19.59 -0.52
C PRO A 156 24.40 18.36 -0.88
N PRO A 157 23.63 18.38 -1.97
CA PRO A 157 23.00 17.16 -2.49
C PRO A 157 24.06 16.16 -2.96
N ASN A 158 23.78 14.86 -2.86
CA ASN A 158 24.69 13.77 -3.24
C ASN A 158 26.09 13.85 -2.59
N SER A 159 26.20 14.42 -1.39
CA SER A 159 27.48 14.59 -0.68
C SER A 159 27.85 13.41 0.22
N ILE A 160 26.92 12.52 0.53
CA ILE A 160 27.12 11.40 1.46
C ILE A 160 27.03 10.09 0.70
N GLY A 161 28.15 9.41 0.46
CA GLY A 161 28.14 8.06 -0.11
C GLY A 161 27.47 7.05 0.85
N CYS A 162 26.60 6.20 0.33
CA CYS A 162 26.07 5.07 1.09
C CYS A 162 25.57 3.94 0.18
N VAL A 163 25.44 2.75 0.77
CA VAL A 163 24.71 1.62 0.18
C VAL A 163 23.52 1.35 1.08
N LEU A 164 22.31 1.46 0.53
CA LEU A 164 21.08 1.27 1.31
C LEU A 164 20.61 -0.17 1.18
N GLU A 165 20.26 -0.79 2.30
CA GLU A 165 19.45 -2.01 2.33
C GLU A 165 18.01 -1.67 2.75
N GLU A 166 17.86 -0.84 3.78
CA GLU A 166 16.56 -0.48 4.32
C GLU A 166 16.52 0.98 4.80
N VAL A 167 15.41 1.65 4.51
CA VAL A 167 15.14 3.01 4.97
C VAL A 167 13.77 3.04 5.62
N GLU A 168 13.71 3.41 6.88
CA GLU A 168 12.49 3.56 7.64
C GLU A 168 12.55 4.85 8.47
N ILE A 169 11.88 5.88 7.96
CA ILE A 169 11.90 7.22 8.54
C ILE A 169 10.48 7.58 8.99
N PHE A 170 10.27 7.57 10.31
CA PHE A 170 9.03 8.00 10.94
C PHE A 170 9.18 9.44 11.44
N SER A 171 8.73 10.39 10.61
CA SER A 171 8.59 11.83 10.90
C SER A 171 9.81 12.61 11.42
N ILE A 172 9.71 13.95 11.27
CA ILE A 172 10.68 14.98 11.67
C ILE A 172 11.84 15.13 10.73
N GLY A 173 11.57 15.76 9.58
CA GLY A 173 12.53 16.42 8.68
C GLY A 173 13.67 15.57 8.13
N LEU A 174 13.88 14.35 8.62
CA LEU A 174 14.99 13.48 8.27
C LEU A 174 14.81 12.94 6.85
N ILE A 175 13.60 12.96 6.31
CA ILE A 175 13.34 12.75 4.88
C ILE A 175 14.20 13.69 4.02
N SER A 176 14.55 14.88 4.52
CA SER A 176 15.46 15.81 3.83
C SER A 176 16.92 15.34 3.75
N ILE A 177 17.29 14.23 4.39
CA ILE A 177 18.57 13.56 4.18
C ILE A 177 18.62 12.85 2.83
N LEU A 178 17.48 12.37 2.29
CA LEU A 178 17.46 11.54 1.09
C LEU A 178 18.17 12.19 -0.11
N PRO A 179 17.95 13.49 -0.43
CA PRO A 179 18.68 14.16 -1.52
C PRO A 179 20.17 14.37 -1.24
N LYS A 180 20.62 14.20 0.02
CA LYS A 180 22.03 14.33 0.43
C LYS A 180 22.79 13.02 0.25
N LEU A 181 22.07 11.90 0.18
CA LEU A 181 22.63 10.58 -0.03
C LEU A 181 22.98 10.37 -1.50
N ARG A 182 24.21 9.94 -1.75
CA ARG A 182 24.73 9.50 -3.05
C ARG A 182 24.55 7.99 -3.13
N ILE A 183 23.37 7.59 -3.60
CA ILE A 183 22.95 6.19 -3.79
C ILE A 183 23.16 5.80 -5.25
N ASN A 184 23.71 4.61 -5.48
CA ASN A 184 23.86 4.06 -6.82
C ASN A 184 22.49 3.59 -7.36
N GLU A 185 22.17 3.88 -8.61
CA GLU A 185 20.94 3.44 -9.29
C GLU A 185 20.76 1.92 -9.30
N ASP A 186 21.86 1.16 -9.33
CA ASP A 186 21.85 -0.31 -9.27
C ASP A 186 21.80 -0.87 -7.84
N SER A 187 21.79 0.00 -6.82
CA SER A 187 21.66 -0.43 -5.42
C SER A 187 20.30 -1.07 -5.20
N LYS A 188 20.28 -2.29 -4.68
CA LYS A 188 19.04 -2.99 -4.30
C LYS A 188 18.61 -2.54 -2.91
N VAL A 189 17.41 -1.97 -2.80
CA VAL A 189 16.83 -1.52 -1.53
C VAL A 189 15.63 -2.40 -1.20
N GLU A 190 15.70 -3.14 -0.10
CA GLU A 190 14.66 -4.09 0.28
C GLU A 190 13.38 -3.37 0.73
N ASN A 191 13.50 -2.31 1.55
CA ASN A 191 12.36 -1.56 2.08
C ASN A 191 12.65 -0.05 2.11
N LEU A 192 11.71 0.75 1.61
CA LEU A 192 11.66 2.20 1.76
C LEU A 192 10.31 2.60 2.38
N ARG A 193 10.33 2.97 3.66
CA ARG A 193 9.15 3.39 4.42
C ARG A 193 9.31 4.81 4.90
N LEU A 194 8.42 5.69 4.45
CA LEU A 194 8.44 7.11 4.80
C LEU A 194 7.10 7.53 5.37
N TYR A 195 7.14 8.16 6.53
CA TYR A 195 5.97 8.73 7.19
C TYR A 195 6.17 10.23 7.41
N ALA A 196 5.23 11.06 6.94
CA ALA A 196 5.27 12.50 7.20
C ALA A 196 3.90 13.11 7.55
N TRP A 197 3.64 13.37 8.83
CA TRP A 197 2.42 14.06 9.30
C TRP A 197 2.30 15.53 8.90
N GLU A 198 3.42 16.20 8.57
CA GLU A 198 3.42 17.64 8.27
C GLU A 198 4.11 17.91 6.93
N GLU A 199 3.57 18.87 6.17
CA GLU A 199 4.17 19.30 4.89
C GLU A 199 5.61 19.75 5.07
N ALA A 200 5.93 20.41 6.19
CA ALA A 200 7.27 20.90 6.51
C ALA A 200 8.34 19.79 6.49
N HIS A 201 7.96 18.53 6.77
CA HIS A 201 8.88 17.39 6.75
C HIS A 201 9.34 17.01 5.34
N VAL A 202 8.52 17.26 4.32
CA VAL A 202 8.80 16.89 2.92
C VAL A 202 9.04 18.10 2.02
N ALA A 203 8.73 19.33 2.47
CA ALA A 203 8.80 20.54 1.67
C ALA A 203 10.17 20.77 1.00
N ALA A 204 11.27 20.48 1.70
CA ALA A 204 12.62 20.60 1.15
C ALA A 204 12.89 19.59 0.00
N LEU A 205 12.29 18.41 0.09
CA LEU A 205 12.37 17.35 -0.92
C LEU A 205 11.49 17.71 -2.14
N LEU A 206 10.26 18.17 -1.89
CA LEU A 206 9.32 18.55 -2.96
C LEU A 206 9.79 19.76 -3.79
N ARG A 207 10.66 20.62 -3.22
CA ARG A 207 11.30 21.73 -3.94
C ARG A 207 12.46 21.30 -4.84
N GLN A 208 12.93 20.06 -4.77
CA GLN A 208 14.01 19.60 -5.65
C GLN A 208 13.54 19.59 -7.10
N GLU A 209 14.38 20.13 -7.99
CA GLU A 209 14.14 20.07 -9.43
C GLU A 209 14.53 18.70 -10.00
N LYS A 210 15.63 18.13 -9.51
CA LYS A 210 16.14 16.84 -9.96
C LYS A 210 15.51 15.71 -9.14
N PRO A 211 15.09 14.61 -9.78
CA PRO A 211 14.68 13.40 -9.07
C PRO A 211 15.80 12.87 -8.18
N VAL A 212 15.43 12.38 -7.01
CA VAL A 212 16.31 11.72 -6.05
C VAL A 212 16.41 10.25 -6.43
N CYS A 213 17.63 9.73 -6.54
CA CYS A 213 17.87 8.31 -6.70
C CYS A 213 17.68 7.60 -5.35
N VAL A 214 16.87 6.55 -5.33
CA VAL A 214 16.66 5.69 -4.15
C VAL A 214 17.07 4.23 -4.41
N GLY A 215 17.79 3.98 -5.52
CA GLY A 215 18.10 2.64 -6.00
C GLY A 215 16.87 1.89 -6.51
N ARG A 216 17.03 0.58 -6.71
CA ARG A 216 15.96 -0.36 -7.09
C ARG A 216 15.23 -0.83 -5.83
N VAL A 217 14.12 -0.17 -5.52
CA VAL A 217 13.30 -0.46 -4.34
C VAL A 217 12.39 -1.65 -4.59
N LYS A 218 12.41 -2.61 -3.67
CA LYS A 218 11.54 -3.80 -3.71
C LYS A 218 10.20 -3.58 -3.00
N ASN A 219 10.21 -2.98 -1.81
CA ASN A 219 8.99 -2.65 -1.06
C ASN A 219 8.97 -1.17 -0.69
N MET A 220 7.87 -0.48 -0.99
CA MET A 220 7.68 0.94 -0.69
C MET A 220 6.38 1.17 0.09
N ASP A 221 6.47 1.87 1.22
CA ASP A 221 5.32 2.30 2.03
C ASP A 221 5.42 3.81 2.31
N LEU A 222 4.52 4.60 1.72
CA LEU A 222 4.49 6.05 1.91
C LEU A 222 3.18 6.45 2.59
N LYS A 223 3.28 7.17 3.71
CA LYS A 223 2.13 7.61 4.50
C LYS A 223 2.06 9.12 4.63
N GLU A 224 0.86 9.65 4.50
CA GLU A 224 0.54 11.07 4.63
C GLU A 224 1.30 11.93 3.61
N TYR A 225 1.89 13.07 4.00
CA TYR A 225 2.65 13.94 3.09
C TYR A 225 3.83 13.22 2.40
N ALA A 226 4.25 12.06 2.90
CA ALA A 226 5.25 11.25 2.23
C ALA A 226 4.74 10.74 0.87
N VAL A 227 3.43 10.58 0.64
CA VAL A 227 2.89 10.18 -0.68
C VAL A 227 3.32 11.17 -1.77
N GLY A 228 3.36 12.47 -1.46
CA GLY A 228 3.81 13.50 -2.39
C GLY A 228 5.27 13.34 -2.87
N VAL A 229 6.13 12.69 -2.08
CA VAL A 229 7.56 12.51 -2.40
C VAL A 229 7.79 11.62 -3.61
N LEU A 230 6.79 10.79 -3.96
CA LEU A 230 6.81 9.94 -5.14
C LEU A 230 7.10 10.75 -6.42
N THR A 231 6.64 12.01 -6.48
CA THR A 231 6.87 12.94 -7.61
C THR A 231 8.33 13.32 -7.82
N LYS A 232 9.19 13.06 -6.82
CA LYS A 232 10.59 13.48 -6.79
C LYS A 232 11.55 12.31 -6.72
N MET A 233 11.10 11.09 -6.99
CA MET A 233 11.94 9.90 -6.99
C MET A 233 12.07 9.35 -8.41
N SER A 234 13.25 8.80 -8.72
CA SER A 234 13.44 8.01 -9.94
C SER A 234 13.04 6.55 -9.67
N LEU A 235 11.90 6.11 -10.21
CA LEU A 235 11.28 4.81 -9.90
C LEU A 235 10.98 3.95 -11.15
N GLU A 236 11.43 4.39 -12.33
CA GLU A 236 11.09 3.74 -13.60
C GLU A 236 11.71 2.34 -13.73
N ASP A 237 12.93 2.14 -13.21
CA ASP A 237 13.65 0.86 -13.23
C ASP A 237 13.41 -0.01 -11.97
N CYS A 238 12.43 0.36 -11.14
CA CYS A 238 12.09 -0.41 -9.94
C CYS A 238 11.20 -1.62 -10.29
N GLU A 239 11.46 -2.75 -9.64
CA GLU A 239 10.61 -3.94 -9.66
C GLU A 239 10.02 -4.17 -8.27
N PHE A 240 8.89 -3.50 -7.99
CA PHE A 240 8.23 -3.55 -6.70
C PHE A 240 7.55 -4.90 -6.49
N GLU A 241 7.87 -5.56 -5.38
CA GLU A 241 7.03 -6.60 -4.80
C GLU A 241 5.76 -5.96 -4.19
N LYS A 242 5.91 -4.82 -3.50
CA LYS A 242 4.80 -4.10 -2.89
C LYS A 242 4.96 -2.58 -2.96
N LEU A 243 3.92 -1.88 -3.43
CA LEU A 243 3.76 -0.43 -3.36
C LEU A 243 2.51 -0.09 -2.53
N SER A 244 2.70 0.58 -1.39
CA SER A 244 1.65 0.95 -0.43
C SER A 244 1.62 2.46 -0.23
N LEU A 245 0.48 3.09 -0.49
CA LEU A 245 0.27 4.52 -0.30
C LEU A 245 -0.98 4.74 0.58
N TYR A 246 -0.83 5.52 1.64
CA TYR A 246 -1.92 5.87 2.56
C TYR A 246 -1.93 7.38 2.78
N ALA A 247 -3.09 8.02 2.68
CA ALA A 247 -3.22 9.44 2.93
C ALA A 247 -4.59 9.80 3.52
N TRP A 248 -4.59 10.30 4.76
CA TRP A 248 -5.82 10.66 5.47
C TRP A 248 -6.44 11.97 4.99
N GLU A 249 -5.66 12.91 4.44
CA GLU A 249 -6.14 14.23 4.01
C GLU A 249 -5.80 14.51 2.53
N GLU A 250 -6.62 15.31 1.85
CA GLU A 250 -6.36 15.74 0.46
C GLU A 250 -4.99 16.44 0.34
N ALA A 251 -4.60 17.21 1.37
CA ALA A 251 -3.33 17.93 1.41
C ALA A 251 -2.11 17.01 1.28
N HIS A 252 -2.19 15.78 1.77
CA HIS A 252 -1.12 14.78 1.73
C HIS A 252 -0.77 14.34 0.30
N VAL A 253 -1.77 14.33 -0.59
CA VAL A 253 -1.62 13.90 -1.99
C VAL A 253 -1.61 15.05 -2.99
N ALA A 254 -1.87 16.28 -2.54
CA ALA A 254 -2.01 17.47 -3.40
C ALA A 254 -0.80 17.69 -4.32
N ALA A 255 0.42 17.43 -3.85
CA ALA A 255 1.63 17.54 -4.67
C ALA A 255 1.64 16.56 -5.86
N LEU A 256 1.14 15.34 -5.66
CA LEU A 256 1.07 14.30 -6.69
C LEU A 256 -0.10 14.54 -7.66
N LEU A 257 -1.25 14.99 -7.16
CA LEU A 257 -2.41 15.30 -7.98
C LEU A 257 -2.19 16.51 -8.92
N LYS A 258 -1.38 17.49 -8.49
CA LYS A 258 -1.01 18.68 -9.29
C LYS A 258 -0.06 18.36 -10.46
N GLN A 259 0.57 17.19 -10.49
CA GLN A 259 1.46 16.83 -11.60
C GLN A 259 0.68 16.71 -12.91
N GLU A 260 1.19 17.35 -13.96
CA GLU A 260 0.64 17.22 -15.31
C GLU A 260 0.91 15.82 -15.88
N LYS A 261 2.14 15.31 -15.66
CA LYS A 261 2.58 14.01 -16.14
C LYS A 261 2.43 12.96 -15.04
N PRO A 262 1.89 11.76 -15.34
CA PRO A 262 1.90 10.66 -14.41
C PRO A 262 3.34 10.28 -13.99
N VAL A 263 3.50 9.87 -12.74
CA VAL A 263 4.75 9.31 -12.22
C VAL A 263 4.87 7.87 -12.70
N CYS A 264 5.97 7.55 -13.38
CA CYS A 264 6.28 6.18 -13.78
C CYS A 264 6.83 5.42 -12.57
N VAL A 265 6.12 4.38 -12.14
CA VAL A 265 6.60 3.39 -11.17
C VAL A 265 6.75 2.09 -11.93
N GLY A 266 7.98 1.57 -12.06
CA GLY A 266 8.35 0.53 -13.03
C GLY A 266 7.41 -0.69 -13.11
N ARG A 267 7.80 -1.80 -12.51
CA ARG A 267 6.96 -3.00 -12.38
C ARG A 267 6.41 -3.08 -10.96
N VAL A 268 5.14 -3.42 -10.81
CA VAL A 268 4.48 -3.54 -9.50
C VAL A 268 3.72 -4.86 -9.44
N LYS A 269 4.09 -5.72 -8.49
CA LYS A 269 3.38 -6.99 -8.23
C LYS A 269 2.14 -6.75 -7.38
N GLU A 270 2.27 -6.07 -6.24
CA GLU A 270 1.15 -5.72 -5.37
C GLU A 270 1.05 -4.20 -5.15
N MET A 271 -0.16 -3.65 -5.28
CA MET A 271 -0.43 -2.22 -5.10
C MET A 271 -1.60 -2.01 -4.13
N PHE A 272 -1.36 -1.22 -3.08
CA PHE A 272 -2.33 -0.87 -2.05
C PHE A 272 -2.46 0.64 -1.96
N LEU A 273 -3.67 1.16 -2.22
CA LEU A 273 -3.97 2.58 -2.07
C LEU A 273 -5.15 2.75 -1.11
N GLU A 274 -4.95 3.54 -0.06
CA GLU A 274 -5.92 3.74 1.00
C GLU A 274 -6.26 5.23 1.17
N GLU A 275 -7.55 5.52 1.33
CA GLU A 275 -8.10 6.86 1.54
C GLU A 275 -7.79 7.82 0.38
N TYR A 276 -7.34 9.06 0.62
CA TYR A 276 -7.03 10.01 -0.46
C TYR A 276 -5.93 9.51 -1.41
N ALA A 277 -5.15 8.49 -1.03
CA ALA A 277 -4.19 7.85 -1.93
C ALA A 277 -4.89 7.12 -3.09
N VAL A 278 -6.16 6.71 -2.95
CA VAL A 278 -6.94 6.17 -4.08
C VAL A 278 -7.04 7.19 -5.22
N GLY A 279 -7.16 8.48 -4.91
CA GLY A 279 -7.15 9.59 -5.87
C GLY A 279 -5.93 9.60 -6.79
N VAL A 280 -4.78 9.14 -6.30
CA VAL A 280 -3.50 9.22 -7.01
C VAL A 280 -3.32 8.17 -8.09
N ILE A 281 -4.20 7.16 -8.14
CA ILE A 281 -4.14 6.08 -9.14
C ILE A 281 -4.19 6.60 -10.58
N THR A 282 -4.83 7.75 -10.80
CA THR A 282 -4.88 8.44 -12.11
C THR A 282 -3.57 9.12 -12.50
N LYS A 283 -2.64 9.26 -11.54
CA LYS A 283 -1.34 9.94 -11.66
C LYS A 283 -0.17 8.98 -11.52
N VAL A 284 -0.41 7.69 -11.34
CA VAL A 284 0.62 6.67 -11.26
C VAL A 284 0.52 5.80 -12.51
N ARG A 285 1.62 5.67 -13.25
CA ARG A 285 1.71 4.83 -14.44
C ARG A 285 2.65 3.67 -14.18
N VAL A 286 2.11 2.47 -14.29
CA VAL A 286 2.92 1.24 -14.34
C VAL A 286 3.40 0.98 -15.77
N HIS A 287 4.51 0.25 -15.91
CA HIS A 287 5.02 -0.15 -17.21
C HIS A 287 3.96 -0.95 -17.99
N LYS A 288 3.79 -0.66 -19.29
CA LYS A 288 2.67 -1.21 -20.11
C LYS A 288 2.64 -2.73 -20.17
N ASP A 289 3.81 -3.35 -20.14
CA ASP A 289 3.97 -4.81 -20.17
C ASP A 289 3.95 -5.46 -18.77
N CYS A 290 3.68 -4.68 -17.72
CA CYS A 290 3.61 -5.18 -16.36
C CYS A 290 2.18 -5.65 -16.04
N GLY A 291 2.07 -6.89 -15.56
CA GLY A 291 0.87 -7.37 -14.90
C GLY A 291 0.96 -7.10 -13.40
N VAL A 292 0.01 -6.36 -12.85
CA VAL A 292 -0.19 -6.24 -11.39
C VAL A 292 -0.88 -7.52 -10.93
N GLU A 293 -0.26 -8.26 -10.01
CA GLU A 293 -0.86 -9.48 -9.49
C GLU A 293 -2.01 -9.17 -8.54
N TYR A 294 -1.88 -8.10 -7.75
CA TYR A 294 -2.90 -7.71 -6.80
C TYR A 294 -3.03 -6.19 -6.64
N LEU A 295 -4.24 -5.68 -6.87
CA LEU A 295 -4.61 -4.28 -6.63
C LEU A 295 -5.70 -4.22 -5.57
N ARG A 296 -5.45 -3.50 -4.46
CA ARG A 296 -6.44 -3.18 -3.44
C ARG A 296 -6.61 -1.67 -3.30
N LEU A 297 -7.86 -1.21 -3.40
CA LEU A 297 -8.26 0.17 -3.15
C LEU A 297 -9.32 0.21 -2.05
N THR A 298 -9.10 1.04 -1.04
CA THR A 298 -10.04 1.24 0.08
C THR A 298 -10.25 2.74 0.29
N ALA A 299 -11.51 3.18 0.34
CA ALA A 299 -11.85 4.59 0.53
C ALA A 299 -13.11 4.74 1.38
N SER A 300 -12.97 5.29 2.58
CA SER A 300 -14.06 5.41 3.55
C SER A 300 -14.98 6.62 3.34
N GLU A 301 -14.52 7.63 2.59
CA GLU A 301 -15.29 8.84 2.26
C GLU A 301 -15.36 9.10 0.75
N GLU A 302 -16.43 9.76 0.28
CA GLU A 302 -16.59 10.14 -1.14
C GLU A 302 -15.44 11.04 -1.61
N ALA A 303 -14.96 11.92 -0.73
CA ALA A 303 -13.87 12.84 -1.01
C ALA A 303 -12.57 12.12 -1.43
N HIS A 304 -12.33 10.90 -0.92
CA HIS A 304 -11.14 10.09 -1.22
C HIS A 304 -11.08 9.66 -2.70
N VAL A 305 -12.25 9.48 -3.34
CA VAL A 305 -12.35 9.09 -4.76
C VAL A 305 -12.73 10.24 -5.69
N ALA A 306 -13.04 11.42 -5.14
CA ALA A 306 -13.49 12.58 -5.92
C ALA A 306 -12.51 13.01 -7.02
N ALA A 307 -11.19 12.84 -6.81
CA ALA A 307 -10.19 13.11 -7.84
C ALA A 307 -10.29 12.13 -9.03
N VAL A 308 -10.58 10.85 -8.76
CA VAL A 308 -10.74 9.82 -9.80
C VAL A 308 -12.03 10.04 -10.59
N LEU A 309 -13.13 10.34 -9.89
CA LEU A 309 -14.44 10.53 -10.52
C LEU A 309 -14.49 11.79 -11.41
N ARG A 310 -13.75 12.84 -11.03
CA ARG A 310 -13.55 14.05 -11.86
C ARG A 310 -12.66 13.81 -13.08
N HIS A 311 -11.92 12.70 -13.13
CA HIS A 311 -11.07 12.40 -14.27
C HIS A 311 -11.94 12.13 -15.51
N GLU A 312 -11.71 12.88 -16.58
CA GLU A 312 -12.56 12.86 -17.78
C GLU A 312 -12.47 11.54 -18.54
N ARG A 313 -11.28 10.95 -18.60
CA ARG A 313 -11.00 9.75 -19.39
C ARG A 313 -10.94 8.52 -18.49
N LYS A 314 -11.30 7.36 -19.05
CA LYS A 314 -10.97 6.10 -18.40
C LYS A 314 -9.45 5.95 -18.31
N PHE A 315 -8.95 5.46 -17.18
CA PHE A 315 -7.52 5.19 -16.98
C PHE A 315 -7.26 3.68 -16.94
N CYS A 316 -6.00 3.29 -17.15
CA CYS A 316 -5.55 1.91 -17.14
C CYS A 316 -4.37 1.78 -16.18
N VAL A 317 -4.40 0.75 -15.33
CA VAL A 317 -3.36 0.42 -14.33
C VAL A 317 -2.53 -0.79 -14.75
N GLY A 318 -2.47 -1.08 -16.06
CA GLY A 318 -1.92 -2.32 -16.58
C GLY A 318 -2.87 -3.50 -16.40
N ARG A 319 -2.42 -4.72 -16.71
CA ARG A 319 -3.23 -5.94 -16.54
C ARG A 319 -3.28 -6.32 -15.07
N VAL A 320 -4.46 -6.47 -14.47
CA VAL A 320 -4.61 -6.85 -13.06
C VAL A 320 -5.15 -8.28 -12.96
N LYS A 321 -4.44 -9.17 -12.27
CA LYS A 321 -4.94 -10.54 -12.00
C LYS A 321 -6.01 -10.55 -10.93
N ARG A 322 -5.78 -9.87 -9.79
CA ARG A 322 -6.71 -9.81 -8.65
C ARG A 322 -6.99 -8.37 -8.26
N MET A 323 -8.26 -8.01 -8.15
CA MET A 323 -8.68 -6.66 -7.77
C MET A 323 -9.66 -6.71 -6.60
N GLU A 324 -9.43 -5.87 -5.60
CA GLU A 324 -10.30 -5.69 -4.44
C GLU A 324 -10.60 -4.20 -4.25
N LEU A 325 -11.88 -3.83 -4.36
CA LEU A 325 -12.37 -2.47 -4.15
C LEU A 325 -13.32 -2.48 -2.95
N GLN A 326 -13.01 -1.67 -1.94
CA GLN A 326 -13.77 -1.58 -0.71
C GLN A 326 -14.36 -0.18 -0.52
N GLU A 327 -15.60 -0.13 -0.04
CA GLU A 327 -16.31 1.11 0.31
C GLU A 327 -16.44 2.04 -0.91
N TYR A 328 -16.20 3.36 -0.80
CA TYR A 328 -16.32 4.28 -1.95
C TYR A 328 -15.34 3.93 -3.09
N ALA A 329 -14.30 3.12 -2.84
CA ALA A 329 -13.37 2.69 -3.89
C ALA A 329 -14.06 1.82 -4.95
N VAL A 330 -15.21 1.21 -4.65
CA VAL A 330 -16.05 0.51 -5.64
C VAL A 330 -16.41 1.44 -6.80
N CYS A 331 -16.61 2.75 -6.56
CA CYS A 331 -16.92 3.72 -7.59
C CYS A 331 -15.79 3.93 -8.62
N VAL A 332 -14.55 3.59 -8.27
CA VAL A 332 -13.38 3.75 -9.16
C VAL A 332 -13.52 2.89 -10.41
N ILE A 333 -14.20 1.73 -10.31
CA ILE A 333 -14.37 0.78 -11.42
C ILE A 333 -14.98 1.41 -12.67
N MET A 334 -15.84 2.43 -12.51
CA MET A 334 -16.49 3.14 -13.63
C MET A 334 -15.50 3.93 -14.49
N LYS A 335 -14.39 4.37 -13.88
CA LYS A 335 -13.34 5.16 -14.51
C LYS A 335 -12.17 4.30 -14.98
N MET A 336 -12.22 3.00 -14.79
CA MET A 336 -11.19 2.09 -15.28
C MET A 336 -11.52 1.57 -16.69
N SER A 337 -10.51 1.44 -17.52
CA SER A 337 -10.58 0.66 -18.76
C SER A 337 -10.28 -0.80 -18.43
N LEU A 338 -11.30 -1.66 -18.47
CA LEU A 338 -11.25 -3.07 -18.04
C LEU A 338 -11.42 -4.08 -19.20
N GLU A 339 -11.53 -3.60 -20.44
CA GLU A 339 -11.88 -4.42 -21.60
C GLU A 339 -10.82 -5.49 -21.92
N ASP A 340 -9.55 -5.21 -21.59
CA ASP A 340 -8.41 -6.12 -21.79
C ASP A 340 -8.07 -6.96 -20.53
N PHE A 341 -8.91 -6.93 -19.50
CA PHE A 341 -8.61 -7.60 -18.23
C PHE A 341 -9.16 -9.02 -18.22
N GLU A 342 -8.30 -9.96 -17.83
CA GLU A 342 -8.66 -11.33 -17.47
C GLU A 342 -8.44 -11.50 -15.96
N PHE A 343 -9.51 -11.34 -15.18
CA PHE A 343 -9.43 -11.43 -13.73
C PHE A 343 -9.38 -12.89 -13.28
N GLU A 344 -8.40 -13.23 -12.46
CA GLU A 344 -8.49 -14.40 -11.58
C GLU A 344 -9.53 -14.14 -10.49
N LYS A 345 -9.54 -12.95 -9.89
CA LYS A 345 -10.45 -12.59 -8.81
C LYS A 345 -10.85 -11.12 -8.84
N LEU A 346 -12.15 -10.85 -8.78
CA LEU A 346 -12.71 -9.50 -8.59
C LEU A 346 -13.56 -9.47 -7.32
N ILE A 347 -13.19 -8.63 -6.36
CA ILE A 347 -13.91 -8.46 -5.09
C ILE A 347 -14.39 -7.02 -4.99
N LEU A 348 -15.70 -6.83 -4.84
CA LEU A 348 -16.30 -5.53 -4.52
C LEU A 348 -17.07 -5.64 -3.20
N ASP A 349 -16.72 -4.83 -2.21
CA ASP A 349 -17.36 -4.80 -0.90
C ASP A 349 -17.85 -3.40 -0.57
N ALA A 350 -19.15 -3.23 -0.32
CA ALA A 350 -19.73 -1.92 -0.01
C ALA A 350 -20.84 -2.05 1.03
N ARG A 351 -20.54 -1.66 2.28
CA ARG A 351 -21.44 -1.84 3.42
C ARG A 351 -22.56 -0.83 3.57
N ARG A 352 -22.49 0.28 2.84
CA ARG A 352 -23.45 1.39 2.91
C ARG A 352 -23.88 1.77 1.50
N GLU A 353 -25.14 2.16 1.32
CA GLU A 353 -25.69 2.53 0.00
C GLU A 353 -24.90 3.66 -0.65
N GLU A 354 -24.46 4.64 0.16
CA GLU A 354 -23.69 5.80 -0.29
C GLU A 354 -22.37 5.42 -1.00
N TYR A 355 -21.77 4.28 -0.68
CA TYR A 355 -20.53 3.82 -1.32
C TYR A 355 -20.68 3.42 -2.78
N VAL A 356 -21.91 3.15 -3.22
CA VAL A 356 -22.23 2.78 -4.60
C VAL A 356 -23.27 3.71 -5.22
N SER A 357 -23.76 4.72 -4.51
CA SER A 357 -24.78 5.64 -5.02
C SER A 357 -24.33 6.29 -6.33
N VAL A 358 -23.08 6.76 -6.39
CA VAL A 358 -22.48 7.32 -7.61
C VAL A 358 -22.51 6.32 -8.77
N VAL A 359 -22.30 5.02 -8.51
CA VAL A 359 -22.36 3.96 -9.53
C VAL A 359 -23.79 3.73 -10.00
N LEU A 360 -24.73 3.65 -9.07
CA LEU A 360 -26.12 3.32 -9.37
C LEU A 360 -26.88 4.49 -10.02
N GLU A 361 -26.56 5.73 -9.63
CA GLU A 361 -27.17 6.97 -10.07
C GLU A 361 -26.51 7.60 -11.30
N TYR A 362 -25.40 7.03 -11.79
CA TYR A 362 -24.65 7.58 -12.94
C TYR A 362 -25.52 7.82 -14.20
N ASP A 363 -26.64 7.09 -14.34
CA ASP A 363 -27.60 7.25 -15.45
C ASP A 363 -28.66 8.36 -15.22
N LYS A 364 -28.75 8.94 -14.03
CA LYS A 364 -29.82 9.88 -13.61
C LYS A 364 -29.43 11.36 -13.62
N THR A 365 -28.22 11.75 -14.01
CA THR A 365 -27.82 13.17 -14.09
C THR A 365 -28.39 13.87 -15.34
N SER A 366 -29.72 13.74 -15.51
CA SER A 366 -30.56 14.71 -16.20
C SER A 366 -31.19 15.59 -15.13
N CYS A 367 -30.79 16.85 -15.10
CA CYS A 367 -31.56 18.01 -14.64
C CYS A 367 -32.84 17.71 -13.83
N ASP A 368 -32.72 17.44 -12.54
CA ASP A 368 -33.66 17.99 -11.56
C ASP A 368 -33.01 18.06 -10.18
N GLY A 369 -33.12 19.24 -9.57
CA GLY A 369 -32.31 19.63 -8.43
C GLY A 369 -32.60 18.81 -7.18
N ILE A 370 -31.55 18.30 -6.55
CA ILE A 370 -31.09 18.57 -5.17
C ILE A 370 -29.65 18.03 -5.09
N LEU A 371 -28.70 18.81 -5.62
CA LEU A 371 -27.26 18.68 -5.30
C LEU A 371 -26.81 20.07 -4.85
N LYS A 372 -27.19 20.45 -3.63
CA LYS A 372 -26.60 21.63 -2.98
C LYS A 372 -25.19 21.28 -2.55
N ASN A 373 -24.23 21.42 -3.48
CA ASN A 373 -22.86 21.95 -3.26
C ASN A 373 -21.79 21.47 -4.27
N VAL A 374 -22.15 20.91 -5.43
CA VAL A 374 -21.17 20.74 -6.53
C VAL A 374 -21.80 21.20 -7.84
N ILE A 375 -21.28 22.31 -8.37
CA ILE A 375 -21.70 22.90 -9.65
C ILE A 375 -21.28 21.96 -10.77
N PHE A 376 -22.21 21.11 -11.24
CA PHE A 376 -22.11 20.44 -12.54
C PHE A 376 -22.53 21.43 -13.63
N MET A 377 -21.58 22.16 -14.21
CA MET A 377 -21.79 22.86 -15.48
C MET A 377 -21.10 22.08 -16.59
N GLY A 378 -21.91 21.34 -17.36
CA GLY A 378 -21.45 20.65 -18.56
C GLY A 378 -22.53 19.71 -19.09
N CYS A 379 -23.33 20.19 -20.04
CA CYS A 379 -24.19 19.36 -20.87
C CYS A 379 -23.36 18.28 -21.56
N CYS A 380 -23.63 16.99 -21.34
CA CYS A 380 -23.21 15.90 -22.21
C CYS A 380 -24.25 14.79 -22.15
N ALA A 381 -24.61 14.26 -23.33
CA ALA A 381 -25.51 13.13 -23.50
C ALA A 381 -25.06 11.94 -22.63
N VAL A 382 -25.99 11.42 -21.82
CA VAL A 382 -25.75 10.24 -20.97
C VAL A 382 -25.72 9.00 -21.86
N GLN A 383 -24.52 8.56 -22.23
CA GLN A 383 -24.30 7.24 -22.80
C GLN A 383 -24.30 6.25 -21.64
N GLU A 384 -25.19 5.24 -21.62
CA GLU A 384 -25.14 4.12 -20.67
C GLU A 384 -23.73 3.52 -20.70
N GLN A 385 -22.88 3.89 -19.76
CA GLN A 385 -21.49 3.44 -19.75
C GLN A 385 -21.41 2.16 -18.94
N LYS A 386 -21.80 1.03 -19.56
CA LYS A 386 -21.66 -0.29 -18.95
C LYS A 386 -20.19 -0.56 -18.58
N ILE A 387 -19.98 -1.20 -17.44
CA ILE A 387 -18.69 -1.74 -17.03
C ILE A 387 -18.51 -3.06 -17.78
N CYS A 388 -17.67 -3.04 -18.81
CA CYS A 388 -17.34 -4.22 -19.59
C CYS A 388 -16.16 -4.94 -18.93
N VAL A 389 -16.40 -6.15 -18.43
CA VAL A 389 -15.37 -7.10 -18.03
C VAL A 389 -15.38 -8.25 -19.02
N ARG A 390 -14.24 -8.61 -19.59
CA ARG A 390 -14.19 -9.67 -20.62
C ARG A 390 -14.25 -11.05 -20.00
N ARG A 391 -13.38 -11.32 -19.01
CA ARG A 391 -13.31 -12.62 -18.33
C ARG A 391 -13.02 -12.42 -16.85
N VAL A 392 -13.80 -13.08 -16.00
CA VAL A 392 -13.62 -13.09 -14.54
C VAL A 392 -13.80 -14.51 -14.05
N LYS A 393 -12.73 -15.16 -13.57
CA LYS A 393 -12.83 -16.52 -13.02
C LYS A 393 -13.66 -16.52 -11.73
N ASP A 394 -13.22 -15.77 -10.72
CA ASP A 394 -13.91 -15.65 -9.44
C ASP A 394 -14.40 -14.22 -9.20
N MET A 395 -15.69 -14.06 -8.95
CA MET A 395 -16.29 -12.77 -8.58
C MET A 395 -16.96 -12.88 -7.21
N TRP A 396 -16.66 -11.94 -6.32
CA TRP A 396 -17.31 -11.76 -5.03
C TRP A 396 -17.87 -10.36 -4.93
N LEU A 397 -19.20 -10.24 -4.79
CA LEU A 397 -19.88 -9.00 -4.44
C LEU A 397 -20.55 -9.12 -3.08
N SER A 398 -20.29 -8.19 -2.17
CA SER A 398 -20.93 -8.15 -0.84
C SER A 398 -21.70 -6.85 -0.59
N GLU A 399 -22.84 -7.02 0.06
CA GLU A 399 -23.70 -5.95 0.55
C GLU A 399 -24.20 -5.07 -0.62
N TYR A 400 -24.12 -3.75 -0.55
CA TYR A 400 -24.60 -2.87 -1.63
C TYR A 400 -23.78 -3.01 -2.93
N ALA A 401 -22.57 -3.61 -2.89
CA ALA A 401 -21.76 -3.86 -4.08
C ALA A 401 -22.45 -4.85 -5.05
N VAL A 402 -23.39 -5.66 -4.55
CA VAL A 402 -24.27 -6.48 -5.38
C VAL A 402 -25.04 -5.64 -6.41
N GLY A 403 -25.43 -4.41 -6.04
CA GLY A 403 -26.09 -3.47 -6.94
C GLY A 403 -25.27 -3.12 -8.17
N VAL A 404 -23.94 -3.23 -8.12
CA VAL A 404 -23.05 -2.91 -9.24
C VAL A 404 -23.28 -3.84 -10.44
N LEU A 405 -23.82 -5.04 -10.22
CA LEU A 405 -24.21 -5.95 -11.32
C LEU A 405 -25.14 -5.27 -12.35
N THR A 406 -25.99 -4.35 -11.89
CA THR A 406 -26.92 -3.59 -12.77
C THR A 406 -26.20 -2.76 -13.84
N LYS A 407 -24.93 -2.43 -13.60
CA LYS A 407 -24.08 -1.62 -14.47
C LYS A 407 -23.02 -2.43 -15.20
N MET A 408 -22.92 -3.74 -14.95
CA MET A 408 -21.93 -4.61 -15.60
C MET A 408 -22.51 -5.26 -16.86
N SER A 409 -21.67 -5.40 -17.89
CA SER A 409 -21.95 -6.31 -19.01
C SER A 409 -21.26 -7.64 -18.73
N LEU A 410 -22.06 -8.69 -18.51
CA LEU A 410 -21.60 -10.05 -18.17
C LEU A 410 -21.95 -11.06 -19.27
N GLU A 411 -22.30 -10.57 -20.45
CA GLU A 411 -22.87 -11.36 -21.55
C GLU A 411 -21.88 -12.34 -22.19
N ASP A 412 -20.58 -12.08 -22.06
CA ASP A 412 -19.49 -12.95 -22.55
C ASP A 412 -18.59 -13.47 -21.42
N CYS A 413 -19.05 -13.40 -20.16
CA CYS A 413 -18.26 -13.78 -19.00
C CYS A 413 -18.39 -15.27 -18.65
N GLU A 414 -17.23 -15.93 -18.48
CA GLU A 414 -17.14 -17.28 -17.93
C GLU A 414 -16.63 -17.26 -16.48
N PHE A 415 -17.48 -17.64 -15.53
CA PHE A 415 -17.17 -17.73 -14.11
C PHE A 415 -16.85 -19.16 -13.66
N GLU A 416 -15.70 -19.34 -13.01
CA GLU A 416 -15.42 -20.50 -12.16
C GLU A 416 -16.20 -20.41 -10.83
N LYS A 417 -16.36 -19.19 -10.28
CA LYS A 417 -17.18 -18.93 -9.09
C LYS A 417 -17.82 -17.53 -9.12
N LEU A 418 -19.14 -17.47 -8.93
CA LEU A 418 -19.87 -16.22 -8.65
C LEU A 418 -20.45 -16.27 -7.24
N SER A 419 -19.96 -15.41 -6.34
CA SER A 419 -20.37 -15.36 -4.94
C SER A 419 -21.05 -14.02 -4.63
N LEU A 420 -22.32 -14.07 -4.22
CA LEU A 420 -23.10 -12.88 -3.86
C LEU A 420 -23.57 -12.99 -2.41
N TYR A 421 -23.27 -11.98 -1.62
CA TYR A 421 -23.62 -11.92 -0.20
C TYR A 421 -24.39 -10.64 0.10
N ALA A 422 -25.58 -10.73 0.69
CA ALA A 422 -26.35 -9.56 1.07
C ALA A 422 -27.07 -9.78 2.40
N TRP A 423 -26.58 -9.13 3.46
CA TRP A 423 -27.16 -9.27 4.80
C TRP A 423 -28.58 -8.71 4.93
N GLU A 424 -28.92 -7.65 4.18
CA GLU A 424 -30.22 -6.97 4.25
C GLU A 424 -30.92 -6.92 2.89
N GLU A 425 -32.24 -6.74 2.91
CA GLU A 425 -33.05 -6.63 1.69
C GLU A 425 -32.66 -5.43 0.83
N GLU A 426 -32.23 -4.34 1.47
CA GLU A 426 -31.83 -3.09 0.82
C GLU A 426 -30.60 -3.25 -0.06
N HIS A 427 -29.67 -4.13 0.33
CA HIS A 427 -28.43 -4.42 -0.40
C HIS A 427 -28.69 -4.91 -1.84
N VAL A 428 -29.79 -5.62 -2.07
CA VAL A 428 -30.19 -6.13 -3.40
C VAL A 428 -31.24 -5.27 -4.09
N ALA A 429 -31.71 -4.20 -3.45
CA ALA A 429 -32.85 -3.43 -3.93
C ALA A 429 -32.59 -2.79 -5.30
N ALA A 430 -31.34 -2.37 -5.59
CA ALA A 430 -30.96 -1.83 -6.89
C ALA A 430 -31.17 -2.85 -8.03
N VAL A 431 -30.74 -4.10 -7.83
CA VAL A 431 -30.91 -5.19 -8.79
C VAL A 431 -32.39 -5.48 -9.02
N LEU A 432 -33.17 -5.56 -7.94
CA LEU A 432 -34.59 -5.91 -8.02
C LEU A 432 -35.46 -4.80 -8.62
N ARG A 433 -35.07 -3.53 -8.43
CA ARG A 433 -35.77 -2.36 -8.99
C ARG A 433 -35.60 -2.22 -10.50
N GLN A 434 -34.51 -2.75 -11.07
CA GLN A 434 -34.24 -2.61 -12.50
C GLN A 434 -35.20 -3.48 -13.34
N GLU A 435 -35.65 -2.95 -14.48
CA GLU A 435 -36.50 -3.68 -15.42
C GLU A 435 -35.72 -4.72 -16.22
N LYS A 436 -34.53 -4.34 -16.70
CA LYS A 436 -33.62 -5.20 -17.46
C LYS A 436 -33.14 -6.36 -16.58
N THR A 437 -33.17 -7.57 -17.13
CA THR A 437 -32.56 -8.75 -16.53
C THR A 437 -31.05 -8.72 -16.71
N ILE A 438 -30.34 -9.40 -15.80
CA ILE A 438 -28.89 -9.52 -15.80
C ILE A 438 -28.56 -10.85 -16.45
N TYR A 439 -27.95 -10.79 -17.62
CA TYR A 439 -27.56 -11.98 -18.36
C TYR A 439 -26.15 -12.42 -17.99
N VAL A 440 -25.98 -13.70 -17.71
CA VAL A 440 -24.67 -14.31 -17.45
C VAL A 440 -24.48 -15.51 -18.36
N TRP A 441 -23.37 -15.53 -19.10
CA TRP A 441 -23.08 -16.60 -20.05
C TRP A 441 -22.83 -17.94 -19.36
N ARG A 442 -21.72 -18.09 -18.62
CA ARG A 442 -21.34 -19.37 -18.02
C ARG A 442 -20.96 -19.20 -16.57
N VAL A 443 -21.54 -20.04 -15.71
CA VAL A 443 -21.23 -20.10 -14.28
C VAL A 443 -21.09 -21.56 -13.86
N LYS A 444 -19.87 -21.95 -13.47
CA LYS A 444 -19.62 -23.29 -12.92
C LYS A 444 -20.17 -23.42 -11.50
N ARG A 445 -19.84 -22.46 -10.62
CA ARG A 445 -20.26 -22.49 -9.21
C ARG A 445 -20.89 -21.17 -8.82
N MET A 446 -22.10 -21.21 -8.31
CA MET A 446 -22.82 -20.04 -7.83
C MET A 446 -23.10 -20.19 -6.34
N GLU A 447 -22.76 -19.16 -5.57
CA GLU A 447 -22.99 -19.10 -4.12
C GLU A 447 -23.81 -17.86 -3.79
N LEU A 448 -25.03 -18.07 -3.29
CA LEU A 448 -25.96 -17.01 -2.92
C LEU A 448 -26.27 -17.11 -1.43
N ARG A 449 -25.89 -16.08 -0.67
CA ARG A 449 -26.08 -16.03 0.77
C ARG A 449 -27.06 -14.93 1.18
N GLN A 450 -27.94 -15.24 2.14
CA GLN A 450 -28.90 -14.31 2.75
C GLN A 450 -29.84 -13.68 1.70
N TYR A 451 -30.04 -12.36 1.67
CA TYR A 451 -30.94 -11.71 0.71
C TYR A 451 -30.44 -11.78 -0.75
N ALA A 452 -29.17 -12.15 -0.99
CA ALA A 452 -28.60 -12.26 -2.33
C ALA A 452 -29.33 -13.31 -3.18
N VAL A 453 -29.99 -14.28 -2.55
CA VAL A 453 -30.79 -15.27 -3.26
C VAL A 453 -31.88 -14.61 -4.11
N SER A 454 -32.42 -13.46 -3.67
CA SER A 454 -33.47 -12.73 -4.41
C SER A 454 -33.02 -12.29 -5.80
N ILE A 455 -31.71 -12.21 -6.06
CA ILE A 455 -31.15 -11.83 -7.36
C ILE A 455 -31.52 -12.85 -8.45
N LEU A 456 -31.80 -14.10 -8.09
CA LEU A 456 -32.30 -15.11 -9.03
C LEU A 456 -33.55 -14.65 -9.80
N LEU A 457 -34.35 -13.74 -9.24
CA LEU A 457 -35.51 -13.15 -9.92
C LEU A 457 -35.16 -12.27 -11.13
N LYS A 458 -33.90 -11.85 -11.24
CA LYS A 458 -33.40 -10.95 -12.28
C LYS A 458 -32.26 -11.55 -13.08
N LEU A 459 -31.71 -12.69 -12.64
CA LEU A 459 -30.59 -13.34 -13.28
C LEU A 459 -31.09 -14.31 -14.35
N ILE A 460 -30.57 -14.20 -15.57
CA ILE A 460 -30.75 -15.18 -16.63
C ILE A 460 -29.40 -15.80 -16.92
N ILE A 461 -29.35 -17.12 -16.82
CA ILE A 461 -28.16 -17.91 -17.18
C ILE A 461 -28.38 -18.46 -18.60
N HIS A 462 -27.33 -18.44 -19.43
CA HIS A 462 -27.40 -19.00 -20.79
C HIS A 462 -27.87 -20.47 -20.77
N GLU A 463 -28.69 -20.87 -21.75
CA GLU A 463 -29.29 -22.22 -21.84
C GLU A 463 -28.25 -23.34 -21.92
N ASP A 464 -27.15 -23.11 -22.65
CA ASP A 464 -25.99 -24.01 -22.73
C ASP A 464 -25.14 -24.11 -21.46
N ASN A 465 -25.43 -23.30 -20.42
CA ASN A 465 -24.69 -23.41 -19.16
C ASN A 465 -25.03 -24.72 -18.45
N THR A 466 -23.98 -25.45 -18.08
CA THR A 466 -24.06 -26.60 -17.21
C THR A 466 -23.34 -26.28 -15.90
N MET A 467 -24.11 -25.96 -14.86
CA MET A 467 -23.58 -25.57 -13.56
C MET A 467 -23.12 -26.80 -12.78
N GLU A 468 -21.92 -26.74 -12.20
CA GLU A 468 -21.37 -27.78 -11.33
C GLU A 468 -21.98 -27.71 -9.93
N SER A 469 -22.18 -26.50 -9.39
CA SER A 469 -22.83 -26.33 -8.08
C SER A 469 -23.61 -25.04 -7.93
N LEU A 470 -24.77 -25.13 -7.29
CA LEU A 470 -25.51 -24.00 -6.74
C LEU A 470 -25.64 -24.18 -5.23
N ASP A 471 -25.02 -23.29 -4.46
CA ASP A 471 -25.17 -23.21 -3.01
C ASP A 471 -26.03 -22.01 -2.64
N VAL A 472 -27.18 -22.28 -2.03
CA VAL A 472 -28.12 -21.26 -1.57
C VAL A 472 -28.27 -21.39 -0.07
N THR A 473 -27.76 -20.40 0.66
CA THR A 473 -27.90 -20.32 2.11
C THR A 473 -28.72 -19.09 2.48
N ALA A 474 -29.99 -19.29 2.80
CA ALA A 474 -30.88 -18.22 3.29
C ALA A 474 -31.92 -18.79 4.28
N TYR A 475 -32.24 -18.01 5.30
CA TYR A 475 -33.17 -18.39 6.36
C TYR A 475 -34.34 -17.41 6.43
N GLY A 476 -35.35 -17.69 7.26
CA GLY A 476 -36.35 -16.68 7.67
C GLY A 476 -36.99 -15.81 6.58
N LYS A 477 -36.77 -14.49 6.70
CA LYS A 477 -37.42 -13.43 5.92
C LYS A 477 -36.80 -13.26 4.53
N GLU A 478 -35.55 -13.68 4.38
CA GLU A 478 -34.71 -13.60 3.20
C GLU A 478 -35.35 -14.36 2.02
N LEU A 479 -36.15 -15.40 2.32
CA LEU A 479 -36.88 -16.20 1.34
C LEU A 479 -38.21 -15.59 0.90
N SER A 480 -38.73 -14.59 1.62
CA SER A 480 -40.11 -14.13 1.46
C SER A 480 -40.44 -13.59 0.07
N ARG A 481 -39.45 -13.03 -0.65
CA ARG A 481 -39.63 -12.57 -2.04
C ARG A 481 -39.75 -13.75 -3.00
N ILE A 482 -38.79 -14.66 -2.99
CA ILE A 482 -38.76 -15.84 -3.88
C ILE A 482 -39.97 -16.74 -3.65
N LEU A 483 -40.42 -16.91 -2.40
CA LEU A 483 -41.54 -17.79 -2.10
C LEU A 483 -42.89 -17.26 -2.61
N LYS A 484 -42.99 -15.97 -2.96
CA LYS A 484 -44.18 -15.39 -3.62
C LYS A 484 -44.29 -15.76 -5.09
N GLU A 485 -43.19 -16.17 -5.70
CA GLU A 485 -43.17 -16.56 -7.10
C GLU A 485 -43.93 -17.86 -7.33
N GLY A 486 -44.37 -18.05 -8.57
CA GLY A 486 -44.97 -19.31 -9.02
C GLY A 486 -43.99 -20.48 -8.88
N ASP A 487 -44.52 -21.69 -8.84
CA ASP A 487 -43.66 -22.88 -8.92
C ASP A 487 -43.03 -22.95 -10.31
N SER A 488 -41.75 -23.31 -10.37
CA SER A 488 -40.94 -23.37 -11.61
C SER A 488 -40.95 -22.07 -12.45
N SER A 489 -41.03 -20.89 -11.82
CA SER A 489 -41.00 -19.61 -12.55
C SER A 489 -39.60 -19.03 -12.76
N ILE A 490 -38.59 -19.52 -12.02
CA ILE A 490 -37.22 -19.00 -12.08
C ILE A 490 -36.35 -19.94 -12.91
N GLU A 491 -35.93 -19.51 -14.09
CA GLU A 491 -35.09 -20.30 -15.00
C GLU A 491 -33.64 -20.36 -14.52
N LEU A 492 -33.10 -21.57 -14.34
CA LEU A 492 -31.73 -21.78 -13.86
C LEU A 492 -30.90 -22.66 -14.81
N GLY A 493 -31.55 -23.48 -15.63
CA GLY A 493 -30.90 -24.34 -16.62
C GLY A 493 -30.43 -25.68 -16.04
N ARG A 494 -29.29 -26.20 -16.54
CA ARG A 494 -28.78 -27.55 -16.22
C ARG A 494 -27.78 -27.50 -15.06
N ILE A 495 -27.89 -28.42 -14.09
CA ILE A 495 -27.07 -28.44 -12.87
C ILE A 495 -26.71 -29.87 -12.47
N ARG A 496 -25.46 -30.10 -12.05
CA ARG A 496 -25.05 -31.40 -11.50
C ARG A 496 -25.76 -31.71 -10.19
N LYS A 497 -26.29 -32.92 -10.07
CA LYS A 497 -26.98 -33.39 -8.84
C LYS A 497 -26.08 -33.34 -7.61
N SER A 498 -24.78 -33.60 -7.76
CA SER A 498 -23.79 -33.60 -6.68
C SER A 498 -23.54 -32.23 -6.05
N GLY A 499 -23.76 -31.13 -6.79
CA GLY A 499 -23.51 -29.76 -6.31
C GLY A 499 -24.77 -28.92 -6.09
N PHE A 500 -25.97 -29.51 -6.12
CA PHE A 500 -27.23 -28.79 -5.99
C PHE A 500 -27.67 -28.68 -4.52
N CYS A 501 -27.10 -27.71 -3.80
CA CYS A 501 -27.34 -27.44 -2.39
C CYS A 501 -28.32 -26.28 -2.21
N VAL A 502 -29.61 -26.55 -2.45
CA VAL A 502 -30.69 -25.54 -2.38
C VAL A 502 -31.78 -25.98 -1.40
N PRO A 503 -32.26 -25.10 -0.49
CA PRO A 503 -33.39 -25.40 0.39
C PRO A 503 -34.64 -25.82 -0.39
N GLU A 504 -35.33 -26.87 0.07
CA GLU A 504 -36.52 -27.44 -0.58
C GLU A 504 -37.60 -26.42 -0.96
N LYS A 505 -37.81 -25.40 -0.12
CA LYS A 505 -38.78 -24.33 -0.38
C LYS A 505 -38.44 -23.52 -1.64
N ILE A 506 -37.15 -23.37 -1.94
CA ILE A 506 -36.64 -22.64 -3.10
C ILE A 506 -36.59 -23.55 -4.33
N LYS A 507 -36.21 -24.83 -4.16
CA LYS A 507 -36.19 -25.80 -5.26
C LYS A 507 -37.50 -25.81 -6.07
N ARG A 508 -38.64 -25.77 -5.38
CA ARG A 508 -39.98 -25.74 -6.01
C ARG A 508 -40.23 -24.51 -6.90
N LYS A 509 -39.52 -23.40 -6.65
CA LYS A 509 -39.62 -22.15 -7.42
C LYS A 509 -38.72 -22.12 -8.64
N LEU A 510 -37.71 -22.99 -8.68
CA LEU A 510 -36.73 -23.06 -9.75
C LEU A 510 -37.21 -24.00 -10.87
N ARG A 511 -36.96 -23.62 -12.13
CA ARG A 511 -36.98 -24.51 -13.29
C ARG A 511 -35.54 -24.87 -13.63
N TYR A 512 -35.22 -26.15 -13.46
CA TYR A 512 -33.87 -26.68 -13.65
C TYR A 512 -33.92 -28.14 -14.12
N THR A 513 -32.83 -28.59 -14.73
CA THR A 513 -32.62 -29.99 -15.11
C THR A 513 -31.42 -30.53 -14.34
N LEU A 514 -31.63 -31.55 -13.51
CA LEU A 514 -30.53 -32.24 -12.83
C LEU A 514 -29.84 -33.18 -13.81
N ILE A 515 -28.52 -33.18 -13.77
CA ILE A 515 -27.69 -34.11 -14.54
C ILE A 515 -26.74 -34.91 -13.64
N ASP A 516 -26.38 -36.13 -14.06
CA ASP A 516 -25.32 -36.94 -13.46
C ASP A 516 -23.92 -36.44 -13.86
N GLU A 517 -22.88 -37.18 -13.46
CA GLU A 517 -21.49 -36.79 -13.73
C GLU A 517 -21.15 -36.90 -15.23
N GLU A 518 -21.82 -37.81 -15.94
CA GLU A 518 -21.73 -38.08 -17.37
C GLU A 518 -22.57 -37.10 -18.23
N GLY A 519 -23.43 -36.29 -17.61
CA GLY A 519 -24.25 -35.27 -18.25
C GLY A 519 -25.65 -35.72 -18.68
N ASN A 520 -26.08 -36.92 -18.28
CA ASN A 520 -27.43 -37.44 -18.52
C ASN A 520 -28.42 -36.86 -17.51
N GLU A 521 -29.65 -36.63 -17.95
CA GLU A 521 -30.72 -36.15 -17.08
C GLU A 521 -31.08 -37.20 -16.02
N VAL A 522 -31.15 -36.77 -14.76
CA VAL A 522 -31.52 -37.61 -13.62
C VAL A 522 -32.77 -37.08 -12.94
N LEU A 523 -33.66 -38.00 -12.55
CA LEU A 523 -34.87 -37.67 -11.81
C LEU A 523 -34.53 -37.40 -10.33
N GLU A 524 -35.20 -36.41 -9.75
CA GLU A 524 -35.14 -36.16 -8.31
C GLU A 524 -35.87 -37.31 -7.58
N GLU A 525 -35.21 -37.97 -6.62
CA GLU A 525 -35.82 -39.06 -5.86
C GLU A 525 -36.94 -38.50 -4.98
N GLY A 526 -38.18 -38.69 -5.41
CA GLY A 526 -39.38 -38.23 -4.69
C GLY A 526 -40.48 -37.67 -5.57
N ASP A 527 -40.22 -37.38 -6.85
CA ASP A 527 -41.21 -36.77 -7.73
C ASP A 527 -41.80 -37.76 -8.75
N SER A 528 -42.66 -38.66 -8.26
CA SER A 528 -43.47 -39.57 -9.10
C SER A 528 -44.55 -38.86 -9.94
N SER A 529 -44.53 -37.53 -10.02
CA SER A 529 -45.44 -36.72 -10.84
C SER A 529 -44.83 -36.22 -12.17
N GLY A 530 -43.50 -36.33 -12.34
CA GLY A 530 -42.75 -35.85 -13.53
C GLY A 530 -42.95 -36.65 -14.83
N TRP A 531 -43.72 -37.76 -14.80
CA TRP A 531 -43.94 -38.62 -15.97
C TRP A 531 -44.66 -37.91 -17.13
N TRP A 532 -45.36 -36.80 -16.87
CA TRP A 532 -46.11 -36.04 -17.88
C TRP A 532 -45.30 -34.92 -18.56
N ILE A 533 -44.31 -34.32 -17.87
CA ILE A 533 -43.60 -33.13 -18.36
C ILE A 533 -42.58 -33.49 -19.44
N SER A 534 -41.88 -34.63 -19.27
CA SER A 534 -40.94 -35.15 -20.28
C SER A 534 -41.63 -35.52 -21.61
N ARG A 535 -42.94 -35.80 -21.58
CA ARG A 535 -43.73 -36.14 -22.77
C ARG A 535 -44.21 -34.90 -23.53
N LEU A 536 -44.40 -33.77 -22.82
CA LEU A 536 -44.83 -32.49 -23.40
C LEU A 536 -43.74 -31.79 -24.23
N TRP A 537 -42.46 -32.01 -23.89
CA TRP A 537 -41.34 -31.59 -24.73
C TRP A 537 -41.25 -32.35 -26.05
N ARG A 538 -41.59 -33.66 -26.08
CA ARG A 538 -41.58 -34.44 -27.33
C ARG A 538 -42.78 -34.20 -28.26
N SER A 539 -43.89 -33.68 -27.75
CA SER A 539 -45.11 -33.45 -28.57
C SER A 539 -45.20 -32.04 -29.18
N ARG A 540 -44.24 -31.15 -28.93
CA ARG A 540 -44.21 -29.78 -29.48
C ARG A 540 -43.20 -29.57 -30.61
N LEU A 541 -42.48 -30.62 -31.02
CA LEU A 541 -41.55 -30.65 -32.17
C LEU A 541 -41.91 -31.75 -33.18
N GLY A 542 -43.21 -32.04 -33.33
CA GLY A 542 -43.76 -32.93 -34.37
C GLY A 542 -44.56 -32.15 -35.39
#